data_AF-A0A414PQM8-F1
#
_entry.id   AF-A0A414PQM8-F1
#
_cell.length_a   1.000
_cell.length_b   1.000
_cell.length_c   1.000
_cell.angle_alpha   90.00
_cell.angle_beta   90.00
_cell.angle_gamma   90.00
#
_symmetry.space_group_name_H-M   'P 1'
#
loop_
_entity.id
_entity.type
_entity.pdbx_description
1 polymer ?
#
loop_
_entity_poly.entity_id
_entity_poly.type
_entity_poly.pdbx_seq_one_letter_code
_entity_poly.pdbx_strand_id
1 'polypeptide(L)'
;MSVFETWEENLYDSTFNTVYDALVDEYKKGLITVEELKTNIEEQQQILLNAFFEGETKSAYCNAVVDAHQFVLAMIKQGKLTVENN
;
A
#
# COMPACT_ATOMS: atom_id res chain seq x y z
N MET A 1 -1.16 -26.16 -8.01
CA MET A 1 -0.77 -24.75 -7.91
C MET A 1 0.62 -24.63 -8.49
N SER A 2 0.76 -23.87 -9.56
CA SER A 2 2.02 -23.70 -10.30
C SER A 2 2.93 -22.76 -9.51
N VAL A 3 4.26 -22.96 -9.63
CA VAL A 3 5.27 -22.07 -9.01
C VAL A 3 5.07 -20.59 -9.42
N PHE A 4 4.48 -20.37 -10.61
CA PHE A 4 4.11 -19.05 -11.11
C PHE A 4 2.93 -18.40 -10.38
N GLU A 5 2.00 -19.18 -9.82
CA GLU A 5 0.90 -18.61 -9.02
C GLU A 5 1.41 -18.19 -7.64
N THR A 6 2.35 -18.96 -7.07
CA THR A 6 2.86 -18.72 -5.72
C THR A 6 3.82 -17.51 -5.62
N TRP A 7 4.59 -17.17 -6.66
CA TRP A 7 5.51 -16.02 -6.56
C TRP A 7 4.79 -14.67 -6.62
N GLU A 8 3.70 -14.57 -7.37
CA GLU A 8 2.93 -13.33 -7.49
C GLU A 8 2.26 -13.00 -6.16
N GLU A 9 1.64 -14.01 -5.54
CA GLU A 9 1.10 -13.94 -4.18
C GLU A 9 2.19 -13.57 -3.16
N ASN A 10 3.36 -14.22 -3.22
CA ASN A 10 4.47 -13.91 -2.32
C ASN A 10 4.99 -12.47 -2.51
N LEU A 11 5.07 -12.00 -3.76
CA LEU A 11 5.48 -10.63 -4.06
C LEU A 11 4.46 -9.65 -3.49
N TYR A 12 3.18 -9.88 -3.75
CA TYR A 12 2.09 -9.07 -3.23
C TYR A 12 2.16 -8.99 -1.70
N ASP A 13 2.19 -10.13 -1.00
CA ASP A 13 2.20 -10.20 0.46
C ASP A 13 3.44 -9.51 1.05
N SER A 14 4.61 -9.76 0.47
CA SER A 14 5.86 -9.14 0.92
C SER A 14 5.81 -7.62 0.74
N THR A 15 5.36 -7.14 -0.42
CA THR A 15 5.26 -5.71 -0.71
C THR A 15 4.23 -5.03 0.17
N PHE A 16 3.04 -5.63 0.32
CA PHE A 16 1.97 -5.12 1.15
C PHE A 16 2.45 -4.93 2.59
N ASN A 17 3.01 -5.98 3.21
CA ASN A 17 3.46 -5.93 4.60
C ASN A 17 4.54 -4.86 4.81
N THR A 18 5.51 -4.78 3.90
CA THR A 18 6.60 -3.81 4.00
C THR A 18 6.09 -2.37 3.90
N VAL A 19 5.23 -2.08 2.92
CA VAL A 19 4.68 -0.75 2.71
C VAL A 19 3.72 -0.38 3.84
N TYR A 20 2.91 -1.33 4.29
CA TYR A 20 2.00 -1.14 5.42
C TYR A 20 2.78 -0.73 6.69
N ASP A 21 3.78 -1.51 7.09
CA ASP A 21 4.55 -1.23 8.32
C ASP A 21 5.22 0.15 8.26
N ALA A 22 5.77 0.52 7.10
CA ALA A 22 6.36 1.84 6.88
C ALA A 22 5.33 2.97 7.00
N LEU A 23 4.17 2.86 6.34
CA LEU A 23 3.12 3.87 6.38
C LEU A 23 2.51 4.03 7.78
N VAL A 24 2.34 2.92 8.52
CA VAL A 24 1.87 2.97 9.91
C VAL A 24 2.87 3.73 10.78
N ASP A 25 4.16 3.43 10.65
CA ASP A 25 5.23 4.09 11.41
C ASP A 25 5.33 5.58 11.07
N GLU A 26 5.31 5.94 9.79
CA GLU A 26 5.33 7.32 9.31
C GLU A 26 4.11 8.10 9.81
N TYR A 27 2.91 7.51 9.77
CA TYR A 27 1.70 8.18 10.23
C TYR A 27 1.72 8.37 11.75
N LYS A 28 2.14 7.35 12.51
CA LYS A 28 2.27 7.45 13.97
C LYS A 28 3.23 8.56 14.39
N LYS A 29 4.32 8.74 13.64
CA LYS A 29 5.30 9.82 13.84
C LYS A 29 4.84 11.18 13.32
N GLY A 30 3.68 11.26 12.67
CA GLY A 30 3.17 12.49 12.05
C GLY A 30 3.98 12.93 10.83
N LEU A 31 4.74 12.03 10.21
CA LEU A 31 5.53 12.30 9.01
C LEU A 31 4.69 12.31 7.73
N ILE A 32 3.57 11.58 7.73
CA ILE A 32 2.60 11.56 6.64
C ILE A 32 1.22 11.94 7.17
N THR A 33 0.57 12.89 6.52
CA THR A 33 -0.79 13.32 6.84
C THR A 33 -1.84 12.47 6.12
N VAL A 34 -3.09 12.54 6.58
CA VAL A 34 -4.21 11.85 5.92
C VAL A 34 -4.45 12.40 4.50
N GLU A 35 -4.16 13.68 4.27
CA GLU A 35 -4.31 14.29 2.94
C GLU A 35 -3.24 13.80 1.98
N GLU A 36 -1.97 13.79 2.41
CA GLU A 36 -0.87 13.21 1.62
C GLU A 36 -1.11 11.74 1.31
N LEU A 37 -1.62 10.96 2.28
CA LEU A 37 -1.96 9.56 2.05
C LEU A 37 -3.02 9.39 0.96
N LYS A 38 -4.01 10.29 0.88
CA LYS A 38 -5.03 10.27 -0.20
C LYS A 38 -4.44 10.64 -1.55
N THR A 39 -3.62 11.69 -1.61
CA THR A 39 -2.92 12.08 -2.85
C THR A 39 -2.03 10.94 -3.36
N ASN A 40 -1.28 10.29 -2.46
CA ASN A 40 -0.47 9.13 -2.81
C ASN A 40 -1.32 7.98 -3.36
N ILE A 41 -2.50 7.70 -2.78
CA ILE A 41 -3.40 6.67 -3.32
C ILE A 41 -3.81 7.01 -4.76
N GLU A 42 -4.21 8.24 -5.03
CA GLU A 42 -4.63 8.67 -6.37
C GLU A 42 -3.49 8.54 -7.39
N GLU A 43 -2.27 8.91 -7.02
CA GLU A 43 -1.09 8.75 -7.86
C GLU A 43 -0.74 7.28 -8.10
N GLN A 44 -0.73 6.45 -7.04
CA GLN A 44 -0.42 5.02 -7.15
C GLN A 44 -1.49 4.27 -7.95
N GLN A 45 -2.75 4.69 -7.91
CA GLN A 45 -3.81 4.14 -8.76
C GLN A 45 -3.55 4.39 -10.25
N GLN A 46 -3.04 5.57 -10.62
CA GLN A 46 -2.63 5.82 -12.01
C GLN A 46 -1.44 4.98 -12.42
N ILE A 47 -0.46 4.80 -11.53
CA ILE A 47 0.70 3.93 -11.78
C ILE A 47 0.26 2.47 -11.97
N LEU A 48 -0.65 1.98 -11.13
CA LEU A 48 -1.23 0.64 -11.24
C LEU A 48 -1.97 0.46 -12.58
N LEU A 49 -2.75 1.45 -13.01
CA LEU A 49 -3.44 1.40 -14.31
C LEU A 49 -2.45 1.20 -15.47
N ASN A 50 -1.32 1.91 -15.43
CA ASN A 50 -0.26 1.74 -16.43
C ASN A 50 0.41 0.36 -16.29
N ALA A 51 0.67 -0.10 -15.07
CA ALA A 51 1.32 -1.38 -14.79
C ALA A 51 0.56 -2.60 -15.32
N PHE A 52 -0.78 -2.56 -15.39
CA PHE A 52 -1.59 -3.62 -16.02
C PHE A 52 -1.22 -3.86 -17.49
N PHE A 53 -0.75 -2.83 -18.20
CA PHE A 53 -0.31 -2.96 -19.60
C PHE A 53 1.17 -3.35 -19.74
N GLU A 54 1.94 -3.32 -18.65
CA GLU A 54 3.38 -3.57 -18.63
C GLU A 54 3.77 -4.98 -18.15
N GLY A 55 2.85 -5.70 -17.49
CA GLY A 55 3.01 -7.11 -17.13
C GLY A 55 2.56 -7.46 -15.70
N GLU A 56 2.32 -8.75 -15.48
CA GLU A 56 1.73 -9.31 -14.24
C GLU A 56 2.57 -8.98 -12.99
N THR A 57 3.91 -9.07 -13.06
CA THR A 57 4.81 -8.71 -11.95
C THR A 57 4.71 -7.27 -11.51
N LYS A 58 4.67 -6.34 -12.47
CA LYS A 58 4.58 -4.91 -12.15
C LYS A 58 3.19 -4.60 -11.59
N SER A 59 2.16 -5.23 -12.16
CA SER A 59 0.79 -5.11 -11.67
C SER A 59 0.65 -5.59 -10.23
N ALA A 60 1.14 -6.78 -9.89
CA ALA A 60 1.06 -7.33 -8.54
C ALA A 60 1.73 -6.43 -7.49
N TYR A 61 2.94 -5.93 -7.80
CA TYR A 61 3.64 -4.97 -6.94
C TYR A 61 2.85 -3.68 -6.74
N CYS A 62 2.41 -3.05 -7.84
CA CYS A 62 1.66 -1.80 -7.77
C CYS A 62 0.33 -1.98 -7.04
N ASN A 63 -0.31 -3.14 -7.19
CA ASN A 63 -1.56 -3.45 -6.51
C ASN A 63 -1.34 -3.53 -4.98
N ALA A 64 -0.30 -4.25 -4.54
CA ALA A 64 0.07 -4.34 -3.13
C ALA A 64 0.35 -2.96 -2.51
N VAL A 65 1.03 -2.06 -3.24
CA VAL A 65 1.29 -0.69 -2.79
C VAL A 65 -0.01 0.09 -2.60
N VAL A 66 -0.92 0.05 -3.59
CA VAL A 66 -2.22 0.75 -3.51
C VAL A 66 -3.05 0.22 -2.34
N ASP A 67 -3.13 -1.10 -2.19
CA ASP A 67 -3.92 -1.74 -1.12
C ASP A 67 -3.38 -1.39 0.27
N ALA A 68 -2.05 -1.36 0.46
CA ALA A 68 -1.45 -0.96 1.72
C ALA A 68 -1.86 0.47 2.11
N HIS A 69 -1.81 1.42 1.16
CA HIS A 69 -2.23 2.80 1.42
C HIS A 69 -3.72 2.90 1.74
N GLN A 70 -4.58 2.21 0.99
CA GLN A 70 -6.02 2.18 1.25
C GLN A 70 -6.35 1.56 2.60
N PHE A 71 -5.64 0.51 3.00
CA PHE A 71 -5.84 -0.18 4.26
C PHE A 71 -5.43 0.71 5.45
N VAL A 72 -4.28 1.38 5.39
CA VAL A 72 -3.86 2.37 6.40
C VAL A 72 -4.89 3.50 6.52
N LEU A 73 -5.36 4.05 5.40
CA LEU A 73 -6.40 5.08 5.40
C LEU A 73 -7.69 4.59 6.06
N ALA A 74 -8.11 3.35 5.79
CA ALA A 74 -9.28 2.74 6.41
C ALA A 74 -9.09 2.57 7.93
N MET A 75 -7.91 2.14 8.38
CA MET A 75 -7.59 2.01 9.81
C MET A 75 -7.62 3.35 10.54
N ILE A 76 -7.08 4.41 9.93
CA ILE A 76 -7.14 5.77 10.46
C ILE A 76 -8.60 6.23 10.58
N LYS A 77 -9.40 6.05 9.52
CA LYS A 77 -10.84 6.41 9.51
C LYS A 77 -11.64 5.65 10.56
N GLN A 78 -11.28 4.40 10.86
CA GLN A 78 -11.89 3.59 11.90
C GLN A 78 -11.41 3.95 13.32
N GLY A 79 -10.44 4.88 13.46
CA GLY A 79 -9.85 5.24 14.74
C GLY A 79 -8.96 4.15 15.35
N LYS A 80 -8.58 3.12 14.57
CA LYS A 80 -7.68 2.05 15.02
C LYS A 80 -6.21 2.46 14.99
N LEU A 81 -5.90 3.55 14.29
CA LEU A 81 -4.56 4.07 14.11
C LEU A 81 -4.62 5.57 14.39
N THR A 82 -3.85 6.01 15.38
CA THR A 82 -3.78 7.40 15.84
C THR A 82 -2.32 7.84 15.88
N VAL A 83 -2.09 9.14 15.69
CA VAL A 83 -0.76 9.74 15.85
C VAL A 83 -0.32 9.57 17.31
N GLU A 84 0.96 9.23 17.52
CA GLU A 84 1.52 9.18 18.86
C GLU A 84 1.73 10.62 19.34
N ASN A 85 0.88 11.07 20.28
CA ASN A 85 1.12 12.32 20.99
C ASN A 85 2.28 12.07 21.96
N ASN A 86 3.45 12.63 21.66
CA ASN A 86 4.51 12.84 22.66
C ASN A 86 4.13 13.96 23.63
#